data_AF-A0A0D3J1L7-F1
#
_entry.id   AF-A0A0D3J1L7-F1
#
_cell.length_a   1.000
_cell.length_b   1.000
_cell.length_c   1.000
_cell.angle_alpha   90.00
_cell.angle_beta   90.00
_cell.angle_gamma   90.00
#
_symmetry.space_group_name_H-M   'P 1'
#
loop_
_entity.id
_entity.type
_entity.pdbx_description
1 polymer ?
#
loop_
_entity_poly.entity_id
_entity_poly.type
_entity_poly.pdbx_seq_one_letter_code
_entity_poly.pdbx_strand_id
1 'polypeptide(L)'
;MKFNLDAYLRRIGLPCPSQERIYQDGHRLLCDITAAHSRAIPFENLDIVLRRGFISLECEDLERKLVAGGRGGYCFENNLLLCLALRSLGFGATPMLARVRWNTPPDEPQPFGHLVLVVSLPRMPTAAAATLAADPSSAGWLTMQAGRCDTFLVDVGFAGTNSIAPVAAASAEVQRLPEGNFRLLPEPAGTGSADSGAQPSCQLQLPPLRAAQFALQRQVRGCWRDLYVVRNEPACDADIAQANWYNCTHPDARFVSSFFVSRVGGDERHHIVNGAHCCGRQRDRRPHLRRLTRILLFTRFIHLPTQRRHARGGGANHAATPAATAHYGLWHPAARGDDRHRPISGAGDRRRLRHVFPGQVDVFPG
;
A
#
# COMPACT_ATOMS: atom_id res chain seq x y z
N MET A 1 -15.74 15.95 -0.14
CA MET A 1 -15.44 16.61 1.16
C MET A 1 -13.94 16.86 1.25
N LYS A 2 -13.43 17.72 2.15
CA LYS A 2 -11.97 17.91 2.33
C LYS A 2 -11.43 16.83 3.28
N PHE A 3 -10.27 16.25 2.96
CA PHE A 3 -9.58 15.26 3.79
C PHE A 3 -9.31 15.78 5.23
N ASN A 4 -9.60 14.96 6.24
CA ASN A 4 -9.41 15.25 7.65
C ASN A 4 -8.01 14.83 8.13
N LEU A 5 -7.05 15.71 7.87
CA LEU A 5 -5.64 15.51 8.24
C LEU A 5 -5.45 15.26 9.74
N ASP A 6 -6.18 15.95 10.62
CA ASP A 6 -6.03 15.80 12.07
C ASP A 6 -6.42 14.39 12.54
N ALA A 7 -7.50 13.83 11.98
CA ALA A 7 -7.91 12.46 12.28
C ALA A 7 -6.87 11.45 11.81
N TYR A 8 -6.30 11.65 10.62
CA TYR A 8 -5.22 10.82 10.10
C TYR A 8 -3.96 10.88 10.96
N LEU A 9 -3.50 12.08 11.34
CA LEU A 9 -2.32 12.26 12.18
C LEU A 9 -2.49 11.59 13.56
N ARG A 10 -3.67 11.74 14.17
CA ARG A 10 -4.03 10.99 15.39
C ARG A 10 -4.00 9.48 15.16
N ARG A 11 -4.50 8.99 14.02
CA ARG A 11 -4.53 7.56 13.67
C ARG A 11 -3.13 6.96 13.55
N ILE A 12 -2.16 7.73 13.07
CA ILE A 12 -0.77 7.29 12.94
C ILE A 12 0.10 7.67 14.15
N GLY A 13 -0.45 8.40 15.12
CA GLY A 13 0.24 8.77 16.37
C GLY A 13 1.23 9.91 16.22
N LEU A 14 1.04 10.81 15.25
CA LEU A 14 1.88 11.99 15.07
C LEU A 14 1.12 13.28 15.47
N PRO A 15 1.81 14.27 16.04
CA PRO A 15 1.24 15.61 16.22
C PRO A 15 1.13 16.35 14.88
N CYS A 16 0.29 17.39 14.83
CA CYS A 16 0.27 18.31 13.70
C CYS A 16 1.63 19.02 13.57
N PRO A 17 2.32 18.94 12.42
CA PRO A 17 3.62 19.59 12.24
C PRO A 17 3.46 21.11 12.10
N SER A 18 4.41 21.87 12.64
CA SER A 18 4.52 23.31 12.37
C SER A 18 4.88 23.56 10.91
N GLN A 19 4.57 24.75 10.39
CA GLN A 19 5.01 25.16 9.05
C GLN A 19 6.53 25.10 8.91
N GLU A 20 7.26 25.49 9.95
CA GLU A 20 8.71 25.38 10.01
C GLU A 20 9.18 23.94 9.75
N ARG A 21 8.60 22.96 10.45
CA ARG A 21 8.94 21.54 10.25
C ARG A 21 8.61 21.05 8.84
N ILE A 22 7.50 21.51 8.25
CA ILE A 22 7.11 21.13 6.89
C ILE A 22 8.16 21.60 5.88
N TYR A 23 8.57 22.87 5.94
CA TYR A 23 9.41 23.47 4.91
C TYR A 23 10.92 23.36 5.15
N GLN A 24 11.35 23.36 6.42
CA GLN A 24 12.78 23.28 6.76
C GLN A 24 13.26 21.85 6.97
N ASP A 25 12.39 20.96 7.46
CA ASP A 25 12.73 19.55 7.76
C ASP A 25 11.77 18.56 7.08
N GLY A 26 11.33 18.92 5.86
CA GLY A 26 10.33 18.16 5.11
C GLY A 26 10.73 16.72 4.81
N HIS A 27 12.03 16.44 4.59
CA HIS A 27 12.52 15.08 4.40
C HIS A 27 12.37 14.22 5.67
N ARG A 28 12.77 14.74 6.83
CA ARG A 28 12.59 14.02 8.10
C ARG A 28 11.11 13.85 8.42
N LEU A 29 10.28 14.86 8.16
CA LEU A 29 8.84 14.75 8.29
C LEU A 29 8.26 13.65 7.39
N LEU A 30 8.73 13.53 6.15
CA LEU A 30 8.33 12.45 5.23
C LEU A 30 8.74 11.07 5.78
N CYS A 31 9.95 10.95 6.31
CA CYS A 31 10.41 9.72 7.00
C CYS A 31 9.50 9.37 8.17
N ASP A 32 9.20 10.34 9.05
CA ASP A 32 8.38 10.14 10.24
C ASP A 32 6.95 9.70 9.85
N ILE A 33 6.34 10.35 8.86
CA ILE A 33 4.98 10.00 8.39
C ILE A 33 4.96 8.61 7.76
N THR A 34 5.92 8.29 6.88
CA THR A 34 5.99 6.98 6.19
C THR A 34 6.14 5.84 7.20
N ALA A 35 7.01 6.05 8.19
CA ALA A 35 7.29 5.05 9.21
C ALA A 35 6.13 4.92 10.22
N ALA A 36 5.50 6.03 10.61
CA ALA A 36 4.32 6.03 11.47
C ALA A 36 3.11 5.36 10.79
N HIS A 37 2.85 5.69 9.52
CA HIS A 37 1.79 5.06 8.73
C HIS A 37 1.97 3.54 8.68
N SER A 38 3.15 3.07 8.26
CA SER A 38 3.45 1.64 8.12
C SER A 38 3.33 0.85 9.43
N ARG A 39 3.57 1.49 10.57
CA ARG A 39 3.42 0.88 11.91
C ARG A 39 1.99 0.92 12.43
N ALA A 40 1.23 1.95 12.06
CA ALA A 40 -0.10 2.20 12.59
C ALA A 40 -1.19 1.51 11.76
N ILE A 41 -1.07 1.53 10.44
CA ILE A 41 -2.08 1.03 9.48
C ILE A 41 -1.55 -0.26 8.85
N PRO A 42 -2.17 -1.41 9.15
CA PRO A 42 -1.69 -2.70 8.66
C PRO A 42 -2.02 -2.90 7.18
N PHE A 43 -1.20 -3.67 6.50
CA PHE A 43 -1.54 -4.20 5.19
C PHE A 43 -2.46 -5.42 5.35
N GLU A 44 -3.62 -5.42 4.70
CA GLU A 44 -4.58 -6.53 4.77
C GLU A 44 -5.54 -6.54 3.56
N ASN A 45 -6.06 -7.72 3.20
CA ASN A 45 -7.06 -7.88 2.14
C ASN A 45 -8.35 -8.55 2.62
N LEU A 46 -8.74 -8.34 3.89
CA LEU A 46 -9.89 -9.01 4.52
C LEU A 46 -11.20 -8.75 3.79
N ASP A 47 -11.46 -7.52 3.35
CA ASP A 47 -12.74 -7.23 2.65
C ASP A 47 -12.87 -8.00 1.33
N ILE A 48 -11.74 -8.20 0.64
CA ILE A 48 -11.68 -8.95 -0.62
C ILE A 48 -11.95 -10.43 -0.34
N VAL A 49 -11.18 -11.04 0.57
CA VAL A 49 -11.30 -12.48 0.91
C VAL A 49 -12.64 -12.81 1.55
N LEU A 50 -13.20 -11.89 2.36
CA LEU A 50 -14.51 -12.06 2.99
C LEU A 50 -15.67 -11.60 2.10
N ARG A 51 -15.40 -11.17 0.86
CA ARG A 51 -16.40 -10.73 -0.13
C ARG A 51 -17.37 -9.69 0.42
N ARG A 52 -16.86 -8.65 1.08
CA ARG A 52 -17.65 -7.61 1.76
C ARG A 52 -18.15 -6.49 0.84
N GLY A 53 -17.90 -6.61 -0.46
CA GLY A 53 -18.26 -5.64 -1.49
C GLY A 53 -17.04 -5.14 -2.25
N PHE A 54 -17.29 -4.20 -3.16
CA PHE A 54 -16.23 -3.54 -3.91
C PHE A 54 -15.35 -2.69 -2.98
N ILE A 55 -14.05 -2.64 -3.26
CA ILE A 55 -13.09 -1.83 -2.50
C ILE A 55 -13.11 -0.41 -3.05
N SER A 56 -13.82 0.47 -2.37
CA SER A 56 -13.87 1.89 -2.73
C SER A 56 -12.55 2.60 -2.40
N LEU A 57 -12.15 3.51 -3.29
CA LEU A 57 -10.98 4.37 -3.14
C LEU A 57 -11.35 5.84 -2.96
N GLU A 58 -12.64 6.15 -2.79
CA GLU A 58 -13.11 7.49 -2.48
C GLU A 58 -12.56 7.96 -1.13
N CYS A 59 -12.27 9.25 -1.03
CA CYS A 59 -11.66 9.86 0.16
C CYS A 59 -12.43 9.50 1.44
N GLU A 60 -13.75 9.70 1.43
CA GLU A 60 -14.63 9.45 2.58
C GLU A 60 -14.65 7.98 3.01
N ASP A 61 -14.49 7.05 2.06
CA ASP A 61 -14.49 5.61 2.31
C ASP A 61 -13.14 5.15 2.90
N LEU A 62 -12.04 5.69 2.38
CA LEU A 62 -10.70 5.46 2.92
C LEU A 62 -10.60 5.97 4.37
N GLU A 63 -11.06 7.20 4.64
CA GLU A 63 -11.08 7.77 5.98
C GLU A 63 -11.96 6.96 6.93
N ARG A 64 -13.18 6.62 6.51
CA ARG A 64 -14.10 5.84 7.33
C ARG A 64 -13.50 4.48 7.69
N LYS A 65 -12.84 3.80 6.74
CA LYS A 65 -12.31 2.45 6.96
C LYS A 65 -10.97 2.47 7.72
N LEU A 66 -9.96 3.16 7.19
CA LEU A 66 -8.58 3.07 7.68
C LEU A 66 -8.34 3.99 8.89
N VAL A 67 -9.00 5.15 8.93
CA VAL A 67 -8.83 6.16 9.99
C VAL A 67 -9.85 5.95 11.11
N ALA A 68 -11.13 6.24 10.87
CA ALA A 68 -12.17 6.17 11.90
C ALA A 68 -12.45 4.72 12.36
N GLY A 69 -12.49 3.78 11.42
CA GLY A 69 -12.70 2.36 11.70
C GLY A 69 -11.47 1.62 12.22
N GLY A 70 -10.29 2.25 12.23
CA GLY A 70 -9.06 1.66 12.73
C GLY A 70 -8.61 0.39 12.00
N ARG A 71 -9.08 0.18 10.76
CA ARG A 71 -8.70 -0.98 9.94
C ARG A 71 -7.42 -0.72 9.14
N GLY A 72 -7.03 -1.73 8.36
CA GLY A 72 -6.01 -1.59 7.34
C GLY A 72 -6.62 -1.58 5.94
N GLY A 73 -5.76 -1.81 4.97
CA GLY A 73 -6.13 -2.03 3.58
C GLY A 73 -4.96 -2.62 2.81
N TYR A 74 -5.13 -2.83 1.52
CA TYR A 74 -4.04 -3.23 0.63
C TYR A 74 -3.36 -2.01 -0.04
N CYS A 75 -2.57 -2.19 -1.11
CA CYS A 75 -1.68 -1.17 -1.64
C CYS A 75 -2.39 0.13 -2.06
N PHE A 76 -3.49 0.03 -2.79
CA PHE A 76 -4.24 1.20 -3.25
C PHE A 76 -4.78 2.02 -2.08
N GLU A 77 -5.40 1.37 -1.10
CA GLU A 77 -6.00 2.06 0.05
C GLU A 77 -4.94 2.76 0.92
N ASN A 78 -3.82 2.08 1.22
CA ASN A 78 -2.76 2.68 2.04
C ASN A 78 -2.08 3.86 1.34
N ASN A 79 -1.66 3.66 0.08
CA ASN A 79 -0.89 4.68 -0.63
C ASN A 79 -1.78 5.85 -1.07
N LEU A 80 -3.06 5.66 -1.38
CA LEU A 80 -3.97 6.80 -1.64
C LEU A 80 -4.31 7.57 -0.36
N LEU A 81 -4.53 6.90 0.77
CA LEU A 81 -4.69 7.58 2.05
C LEU A 81 -3.45 8.42 2.41
N LEU A 82 -2.26 7.86 2.22
CA LEU A 82 -1.01 8.58 2.41
C LEU A 82 -0.88 9.76 1.43
N CYS A 83 -1.25 9.59 0.17
CA CYS A 83 -1.24 10.64 -0.84
C CYS A 83 -2.11 11.84 -0.42
N LEU A 84 -3.34 11.59 0.06
CA LEU A 84 -4.24 12.62 0.57
C LEU A 84 -3.62 13.40 1.75
N ALA A 85 -2.99 12.67 2.69
CA ALA A 85 -2.32 13.29 3.83
C ALA A 85 -1.11 14.13 3.43
N LEU A 86 -0.24 13.60 2.57
CA LEU A 86 0.96 14.30 2.08
C LEU A 86 0.59 15.56 1.30
N ARG A 87 -0.41 15.50 0.40
CA ARG A 87 -0.92 16.67 -0.33
C ARG A 87 -1.50 17.71 0.62
N SER A 88 -2.21 17.29 1.66
CA SER A 88 -2.77 18.21 2.67
C SER A 88 -1.69 18.92 3.50
N LEU A 89 -0.48 18.35 3.58
CA LEU A 89 0.70 18.94 4.20
C LEU A 89 1.57 19.75 3.22
N GLY A 90 1.17 19.85 1.95
CA GLY A 90 1.87 20.61 0.91
C GLY A 90 2.97 19.86 0.17
N PHE A 91 3.14 18.54 0.40
CA PHE A 91 4.04 17.71 -0.40
C PHE A 91 3.45 17.49 -1.80
N GLY A 92 4.31 17.45 -2.82
CA GLY A 92 3.93 17.00 -4.15
C GLY A 92 3.86 15.48 -4.20
N ALA A 93 2.72 14.86 -3.91
CA ALA A 93 2.56 13.40 -3.98
C ALA A 93 1.82 12.97 -5.26
N THR A 94 2.46 12.11 -6.05
CA THR A 94 1.97 11.63 -7.35
C THR A 94 1.82 10.12 -7.32
N PRO A 95 0.59 9.57 -7.46
CA PRO A 95 0.38 8.15 -7.64
C PRO A 95 0.99 7.65 -8.95
N MET A 96 1.63 6.49 -8.89
CA MET A 96 2.14 5.76 -10.05
C MET A 96 1.76 4.29 -9.93
N LEU A 97 1.69 3.59 -11.07
CA LEU A 97 1.44 2.15 -11.11
C LEU A 97 2.72 1.36 -11.35
N ALA A 98 2.77 0.18 -10.74
CA ALA A 98 3.91 -0.73 -10.79
C ALA A 98 3.51 -2.19 -11.03
N ARG A 99 4.39 -2.94 -11.69
CA ARG A 99 4.30 -4.39 -11.89
C ARG A 99 5.12 -5.10 -10.82
N VAL A 100 4.49 -5.96 -10.03
CA VAL A 100 5.18 -6.71 -8.97
C VAL A 100 6.03 -7.81 -9.59
N ARG A 101 7.36 -7.78 -9.39
CA ARG A 101 8.29 -8.85 -9.80
C ARG A 101 8.74 -9.72 -8.62
N TRP A 102 8.33 -9.36 -7.40
CA TRP A 102 8.72 -10.07 -6.19
C TRP A 102 8.22 -11.51 -6.16
N ASN A 103 9.16 -12.46 -6.21
CA ASN A 103 8.90 -13.90 -6.28
C ASN A 103 8.12 -14.32 -7.53
N THR A 104 8.27 -13.58 -8.62
CA THR A 104 7.71 -13.94 -9.93
C THR A 104 8.86 -14.35 -10.86
N PRO A 105 8.68 -15.36 -11.74
CA PRO A 105 9.61 -15.66 -12.82
C PRO A 105 9.90 -14.41 -13.67
N PRO A 106 11.15 -14.20 -14.14
CA PRO A 106 11.51 -13.01 -14.92
C PRO A 106 10.66 -12.78 -16.17
N ASP A 107 10.23 -13.87 -16.81
CA ASP A 107 9.55 -13.85 -18.12
C ASP A 107 8.02 -13.80 -17.99
N GLU A 108 7.48 -13.87 -16.76
CA GLU A 108 6.04 -13.86 -16.53
C GLU A 108 5.50 -12.43 -16.59
N PRO A 109 4.60 -12.10 -17.52
CA PRO A 109 4.04 -10.77 -17.62
C PRO A 109 3.15 -10.47 -16.40
N GLN A 110 3.49 -9.41 -15.67
CA GLN A 110 2.74 -8.99 -14.48
C GLN A 110 1.92 -7.74 -14.76
N PRO A 111 0.65 -7.64 -14.36
CA PRO A 111 -0.15 -6.44 -14.58
C PRO A 111 0.39 -5.26 -13.77
N PHE A 112 0.02 -4.03 -14.16
CA PHE A 112 0.23 -2.82 -13.37
C PHE A 112 -0.72 -2.78 -12.16
N GLY A 113 -0.54 -3.74 -11.25
CA GLY A 113 -1.44 -4.04 -10.15
C GLY A 113 -1.02 -3.49 -8.79
N HIS A 114 0.09 -2.75 -8.71
CA HIS A 114 0.57 -2.11 -7.48
C HIS A 114 0.57 -0.60 -7.63
N LEU A 115 0.18 0.14 -6.58
CA LEU A 115 0.20 1.59 -6.55
C LEU A 115 1.33 2.05 -5.63
N VAL A 116 2.14 3.00 -6.08
CA VAL A 116 3.22 3.63 -5.31
C VAL A 116 3.13 5.15 -5.43
N LEU A 117 3.88 5.89 -4.60
CA LEU A 117 3.93 7.35 -4.68
C LEU A 117 5.34 7.81 -5.06
N VAL A 118 5.42 8.77 -5.97
CA VAL A 118 6.59 9.65 -6.09
C VAL A 118 6.26 10.96 -5.39
N VAL A 119 7.09 11.35 -4.44
CA VAL A 119 6.86 12.45 -3.51
C VAL A 119 7.97 13.47 -3.62
N SER A 120 7.63 14.70 -3.98
CA SER A 120 8.51 15.86 -3.90
C SER A 120 8.30 16.62 -2.59
N LEU A 121 9.40 17.08 -1.99
CA LEU A 121 9.35 17.88 -0.77
C LEU A 121 8.61 19.21 -1.01
N PRO A 122 7.88 19.71 0.00
CA PRO A 122 7.21 21.00 -0.08
C PRO A 122 8.23 22.12 -0.29
N ARG A 123 7.91 23.08 -1.16
CA ARG A 123 8.70 24.29 -1.34
C ARG A 123 7.98 25.46 -0.67
N MET A 124 8.73 26.32 0.02
CA MET A 124 8.18 27.58 0.54
C MET A 124 7.56 28.38 -0.62
N PRO A 125 6.33 28.90 -0.48
CA PRO A 125 5.79 29.86 -1.43
C PRO A 125 6.73 31.06 -1.55
N THR A 126 6.98 31.53 -2.78
CA THR A 126 7.96 32.61 -3.07
C THR A 126 7.72 33.90 -2.28
N ALA A 127 6.45 34.29 -2.05
CA ALA A 127 6.11 35.47 -1.25
C ALA A 127 6.45 35.31 0.25
N ALA A 128 6.24 34.11 0.81
CA ALA A 128 6.61 33.80 2.19
C ALA A 128 8.14 33.69 2.33
N ALA A 129 8.80 33.08 1.34
CA ALA A 129 10.26 33.00 1.27
C ALA A 129 10.91 34.40 1.24
N ALA A 130 10.33 35.35 0.50
CA ALA A 130 10.83 36.74 0.44
C ALA A 130 10.71 37.48 1.79
N THR A 131 9.63 37.23 2.53
CA THR A 131 9.42 37.83 3.86
C THR A 131 10.38 37.25 4.89
N LEU A 132 10.62 35.93 4.86
CA LEU A 132 11.60 35.26 5.71
C LEU A 132 13.04 35.56 5.32
N ALA A 133 13.35 35.73 4.03
CA ALA A 133 14.69 36.11 3.56
C ALA A 133 15.10 37.52 4.03
N ALA A 134 14.13 38.38 4.38
CA ALA A 134 14.39 39.70 4.98
C ALA A 134 14.76 39.62 6.47
N ASP A 135 14.54 38.47 7.12
CA ASP A 135 15.03 38.19 8.47
C ASP A 135 16.44 37.55 8.40
N PRO A 136 17.49 38.21 8.94
CA PRO A 136 18.86 37.73 8.92
C PRO A 136 19.06 36.34 9.54
N SER A 137 18.16 35.91 10.44
CA SER A 137 18.21 34.59 11.07
C SER A 137 17.78 33.45 10.14
N SER A 138 17.06 33.75 9.05
CA SER A 138 16.56 32.76 8.07
C SER A 138 17.46 32.58 6.84
N ALA A 139 18.39 33.50 6.59
CA ALA A 139 19.22 33.51 5.38
C ALA A 139 20.17 32.29 5.28
N GLY A 140 20.59 31.73 6.41
CA GLY A 140 21.55 30.62 6.47
C GLY A 140 21.05 29.30 5.87
N TRP A 141 19.74 28.98 6.01
CA TRP A 141 19.21 27.69 5.59
C TRP A 141 18.52 27.70 4.22
N LEU A 142 18.01 28.86 3.76
CA LEU A 142 17.50 29.01 2.38
C LEU A 142 18.56 28.62 1.33
N THR A 143 19.83 28.91 1.63
CA THR A 143 20.99 28.57 0.79
C THR A 143 21.36 27.07 0.84
N MET A 144 20.96 26.32 1.89
CA MET A 144 21.30 24.90 2.06
C MET A 144 20.40 23.92 1.26
N GLN A 145 19.35 24.39 0.60
CA GLN A 145 18.43 23.53 -0.18
C GLN A 145 18.94 23.19 -1.59
N ALA A 146 19.88 23.99 -2.14
CA ALA A 146 20.43 23.75 -3.47
C ALA A 146 21.39 22.54 -3.45
N GLY A 147 20.97 21.42 -4.07
CA GLY A 147 21.80 20.22 -4.27
C GLY A 147 21.39 18.97 -3.47
N ARG A 148 20.33 19.03 -2.64
CA ARG A 148 19.77 17.84 -1.98
C ARG A 148 18.72 17.16 -2.86
N CYS A 149 18.62 15.84 -2.76
CA CYS A 149 17.51 15.10 -3.37
C CYS A 149 16.18 15.59 -2.78
N ASP A 150 15.28 16.06 -3.62
CA ASP A 150 13.98 16.60 -3.24
C ASP A 150 12.82 15.68 -3.60
N THR A 151 13.10 14.53 -4.24
CA THR A 151 12.07 13.63 -4.78
C THR A 151 12.35 12.18 -4.40
N PHE A 152 11.34 11.51 -3.86
CA PHE A 152 11.44 10.20 -3.23
C PHE A 152 10.36 9.25 -3.75
N LEU A 153 10.69 7.97 -3.89
CA LEU A 153 9.72 6.89 -3.99
C LEU A 153 9.27 6.51 -2.57
N VAL A 154 7.96 6.51 -2.35
CA VAL A 154 7.32 6.18 -1.08
C VAL A 154 6.26 5.13 -1.33
N ASP A 155 6.28 4.06 -0.55
CA ASP A 155 5.28 2.99 -0.65
C ASP A 155 5.13 2.26 0.68
N VAL A 156 4.02 2.56 1.36
CA VAL A 156 3.59 1.96 2.62
C VAL A 156 2.67 0.75 2.40
N GLY A 157 2.44 0.38 1.13
CA GLY A 157 1.41 -0.55 0.68
C GLY A 157 1.93 -1.90 0.18
N PHE A 158 3.20 -2.28 0.40
CA PHE A 158 3.77 -3.52 -0.16
C PHE A 158 4.01 -4.61 0.92
N ALA A 159 2.95 -4.97 1.64
CA ALA A 159 2.88 -6.10 2.57
C ALA A 159 4.12 -6.30 3.46
N GLY A 160 4.71 -5.21 3.97
CA GLY A 160 5.88 -5.17 4.84
C GLY A 160 7.22 -5.58 4.22
N THR A 161 7.26 -5.86 2.91
CA THR A 161 8.48 -6.25 2.16
C THR A 161 9.28 -5.03 1.70
N ASN A 162 8.62 -3.86 1.65
CA ASN A 162 9.22 -2.58 1.27
C ASN A 162 9.72 -1.78 2.49
N SER A 163 10.52 -0.75 2.21
CA SER A 163 11.05 0.15 3.24
C SER A 163 9.96 1.02 3.85
N ILE A 164 10.07 1.27 5.16
CA ILE A 164 9.25 2.26 5.87
C ILE A 164 9.87 3.66 5.83
N ALA A 165 11.02 3.79 5.14
CA ALA A 165 11.67 5.05 4.85
C ALA A 165 11.55 5.37 3.34
N PRO A 166 11.44 6.65 2.97
CA PRO A 166 11.47 7.07 1.57
C PRO A 166 12.79 6.67 0.88
N VAL A 167 12.69 6.20 -0.36
CA VAL A 167 13.84 5.88 -1.22
C VAL A 167 14.09 7.09 -2.13
N ALA A 168 15.26 7.72 -2.07
CA ALA A 168 15.62 8.83 -2.95
C ALA A 168 15.51 8.40 -4.43
N ALA A 169 14.66 9.08 -5.20
CA ALA A 169 14.33 8.70 -6.58
C ALA A 169 15.23 9.38 -7.62
N ALA A 170 16.01 10.38 -7.21
CA ALA A 170 16.97 11.06 -8.07
C ALA A 170 18.33 10.34 -8.19
N SER A 171 18.55 9.22 -7.48
CA SER A 171 19.82 8.50 -7.46
C SER A 171 19.61 7.00 -7.70
N ALA A 172 20.52 6.41 -8.50
CA ALA A 172 20.61 4.95 -8.69
C ALA A 172 21.55 4.28 -7.67
N GLU A 173 22.17 5.07 -6.77
CA GLU A 173 23.07 4.55 -5.75
C GLU A 173 22.35 3.66 -4.73
N VAL A 174 23.14 2.81 -4.07
CA VAL A 174 22.65 1.96 -2.99
C VAL A 174 22.33 2.81 -1.76
N GLN A 175 21.09 2.73 -1.30
CA GLN A 175 20.57 3.44 -0.16
C GLN A 175 20.41 2.49 1.03
N ARG A 176 21.03 2.84 2.15
CA ARG A 176 20.94 2.07 3.40
C ARG A 176 19.73 2.56 4.21
N LEU A 177 18.72 1.72 4.30
CA LEU A 177 17.46 2.00 5.01
C LEU A 177 17.31 1.03 6.19
N PRO A 178 16.40 1.28 7.16
CA PRO A 178 16.27 0.44 8.35
C PRO A 178 16.08 -1.06 8.06
N GLU A 179 15.48 -1.41 6.92
CA GLU A 179 15.23 -2.79 6.52
C GLU A 179 16.36 -3.44 5.72
N GLY A 180 17.38 -2.67 5.34
CA GLY A 180 18.49 -3.12 4.52
C GLY A 180 18.77 -2.18 3.35
N ASN A 181 19.42 -2.74 2.34
CA ASN A 181 19.90 -1.98 1.19
C ASN A 181 18.87 -2.00 0.05
N PHE A 182 18.56 -0.82 -0.47
CA PHE A 182 17.66 -0.61 -1.60
C PHE A 182 18.37 0.17 -2.71
N ARG A 183 17.91 0.03 -3.94
CA ARG A 183 18.34 0.88 -5.07
C ARG A 183 17.23 0.97 -6.11
N LEU A 184 17.26 2.06 -6.87
CA LEU A 184 16.38 2.27 -8.03
C LEU A 184 17.21 2.20 -9.30
N LEU A 185 16.77 1.44 -10.29
CA LEU A 185 17.47 1.30 -11.56
C LEU A 185 16.54 1.63 -12.73
N PRO A 186 17.02 2.36 -13.76
CA PRO A 186 16.24 2.58 -14.97
C PRO A 186 15.98 1.26 -15.73
N GLU A 187 14.84 1.15 -16.40
CA GLU A 187 14.43 0.00 -17.22
C GLU A 187 14.14 0.43 -18.68
N PRO A 188 14.66 -0.31 -19.69
CA PRO A 188 15.58 -1.44 -19.55
C PRO A 188 16.92 -0.96 -19.00
N ALA A 189 17.48 -1.71 -18.03
CA ALA A 189 18.86 -1.51 -17.65
C ALA A 189 19.68 -1.76 -18.92
N GLY A 190 20.43 -0.74 -19.40
CA GLY A 190 21.12 -0.80 -20.69
C GLY A 190 21.73 -2.17 -20.95
N THR A 191 21.49 -2.72 -22.14
CA THR A 191 21.81 -4.08 -22.57
C THR A 191 23.22 -4.53 -22.18
N GLY A 192 23.36 -5.10 -20.99
CA GLY A 192 24.51 -5.89 -20.55
C GLY A 192 23.99 -7.31 -20.36
N SER A 193 24.52 -8.25 -21.13
CA SER A 193 24.13 -9.66 -21.08
C SER A 193 24.12 -10.21 -19.66
N ALA A 194 23.11 -11.02 -19.34
CA ALA A 194 22.85 -11.62 -18.04
C ALA A 194 23.86 -12.69 -17.59
N ASP A 195 25.07 -12.72 -18.17
CA ASP A 195 26.00 -13.85 -18.09
C ASP A 195 27.34 -13.57 -17.40
N SER A 196 27.43 -12.50 -16.62
CA SER A 196 28.55 -12.34 -15.71
C SER A 196 28.11 -11.69 -14.42
N GLY A 197 28.55 -12.23 -13.28
CA GLY A 197 28.42 -11.61 -11.96
C GLY A 197 29.18 -10.28 -11.81
N ALA A 198 29.44 -9.59 -12.93
CA ALA A 198 29.98 -8.25 -12.99
C ALA A 198 28.81 -7.26 -12.82
N GLN A 199 28.90 -6.43 -11.79
CA GLN A 199 28.07 -5.23 -11.73
C GLN A 199 28.29 -4.45 -13.02
N PRO A 200 27.23 -3.99 -13.73
CA PRO A 200 27.43 -3.07 -14.83
C PRO A 200 28.24 -1.90 -14.27
N SER A 201 29.41 -1.66 -14.86
CA SER A 201 30.26 -0.53 -14.52
C SER A 201 29.40 0.73 -14.55
N CYS A 202 29.72 1.69 -13.68
CA CYS A 202 29.09 3.00 -13.60
C CYS A 202 29.23 3.80 -14.92
N GLN A 203 28.66 3.32 -16.02
CA GLN A 203 28.16 4.18 -17.08
C GLN A 203 27.08 5.04 -16.43
N LEU A 204 27.10 6.34 -16.68
CA LEU A 204 26.14 7.31 -16.15
C LEU A 204 24.71 6.82 -16.39
N GLN A 205 24.17 6.06 -15.43
CA GLN A 205 22.77 5.66 -15.44
C GLN A 205 21.99 6.96 -15.27
N LEU A 206 21.10 7.23 -16.21
CA LEU A 206 20.15 8.33 -16.05
C LEU A 206 19.47 8.18 -14.69
N PRO A 207 19.22 9.27 -13.94
CA PRO A 207 18.41 9.21 -12.74
C PRO A 207 17.15 8.40 -13.02
N PRO A 208 16.73 7.48 -12.12
CA PRO A 208 15.60 6.58 -12.38
C PRO A 208 14.33 7.31 -12.88
N LEU A 209 14.06 8.51 -12.36
CA LEU A 209 12.96 9.38 -12.78
C LEU A 209 13.06 9.97 -14.20
N ARG A 210 14.16 9.77 -14.92
CA ARG A 210 14.31 10.16 -16.34
C ARG A 210 14.05 9.01 -17.30
N ALA A 211 14.00 7.77 -16.82
CA ALA A 211 13.66 6.61 -17.64
C ALA A 211 12.15 6.47 -17.79
N ALA A 212 11.69 5.81 -18.85
CA ALA A 212 10.25 5.51 -19.03
C ALA A 212 9.72 4.59 -17.92
N GLN A 213 10.57 3.71 -17.38
CA GLN A 213 10.27 2.85 -16.26
C GLN A 213 11.50 2.70 -15.36
N PHE A 214 11.29 2.32 -14.11
CA PHE A 214 12.40 2.02 -13.19
C PHE A 214 12.01 0.93 -12.19
N ALA A 215 12.99 0.09 -11.82
CA ALA A 215 12.82 -1.00 -10.88
C ALA A 215 13.28 -0.59 -9.48
N LEU A 216 12.48 -0.91 -8.46
CA LEU A 216 12.93 -0.90 -7.08
C LEU A 216 13.47 -2.29 -6.72
N GLN A 217 14.74 -2.31 -6.32
CA GLN A 217 15.42 -3.52 -5.87
C GLN A 217 15.77 -3.44 -4.39
N ARG A 218 15.76 -4.60 -3.72
CA ARG A 218 16.33 -4.76 -2.39
C ARG A 218 17.38 -5.86 -2.38
N GLN A 219 18.35 -5.74 -1.49
CA GLN A 219 19.34 -6.78 -1.27
C GLN A 219 18.82 -7.83 -0.27
N VAL A 220 18.82 -9.10 -0.66
CA VAL A 220 18.48 -10.25 0.18
C VAL A 220 19.59 -11.26 0.13
N ARG A 221 20.18 -11.58 1.29
CA ARG A 221 21.27 -12.55 1.41
C ARG A 221 22.42 -12.28 0.42
N GLY A 222 22.77 -11.01 0.26
CA GLY A 222 23.82 -10.56 -0.67
C GLY A 222 23.35 -10.36 -2.12
N CYS A 223 22.22 -10.94 -2.53
CA CYS A 223 21.71 -10.85 -3.90
C CYS A 223 20.70 -9.71 -4.07
N TRP A 224 20.74 -9.02 -5.20
CA TRP A 224 19.71 -8.04 -5.57
C TRP A 224 18.47 -8.75 -6.10
N ARG A 225 17.29 -8.31 -5.65
CA ARG A 225 16.00 -8.85 -6.09
C ARG A 225 15.04 -7.72 -6.38
N ASP A 226 14.34 -7.82 -7.50
CA ASP A 226 13.29 -6.88 -7.88
C ASP A 226 12.07 -7.01 -6.98
N LEU A 227 11.62 -5.89 -6.42
CA LEU A 227 10.31 -5.79 -5.79
C LEU A 227 9.25 -5.59 -6.86
N TYR A 228 9.40 -4.52 -7.63
CA TYR A 228 8.48 -4.12 -8.68
C TYR A 228 9.12 -3.12 -9.66
N VAL A 229 8.50 -2.98 -10.83
CA VAL A 229 8.85 -1.98 -11.85
C VAL A 229 7.76 -0.94 -11.91
N VAL A 230 8.13 0.33 -11.73
CA VAL A 230 7.23 1.47 -11.80
C VAL A 230 7.20 1.99 -13.23
N ARG A 231 6.01 2.23 -13.78
CA ARG A 231 5.84 3.04 -14.98
C ARG A 231 6.02 4.50 -14.57
N ASN A 232 6.98 5.20 -15.16
CA ASN A 232 7.28 6.58 -14.81
C ASN A 232 6.30 7.57 -15.47
N GLU A 233 5.01 7.33 -15.22
CA GLU A 233 3.90 8.13 -15.69
C GLU A 233 2.91 8.28 -14.53
N PRO A 234 2.42 9.50 -14.24
CA PRO A 234 1.36 9.68 -13.26
C PRO A 234 0.15 8.81 -13.60
N ALA A 235 -0.35 8.05 -12.61
CA ALA A 235 -1.55 7.27 -12.77
C ALA A 235 -2.78 8.17 -12.64
N CYS A 236 -3.63 8.19 -13.66
CA CYS A 236 -4.91 8.89 -13.57
C CYS A 236 -5.94 8.05 -12.80
N ASP A 237 -7.05 8.67 -12.39
CA ASP A 237 -8.09 8.00 -11.61
C ASP A 237 -8.67 6.77 -12.33
N ALA A 238 -8.77 6.82 -13.66
CA ALA A 238 -9.24 5.69 -14.47
C ALA A 238 -8.27 4.51 -14.44
N ASP A 239 -6.95 4.76 -14.53
CA ASP A 239 -5.93 3.71 -14.42
C ASP A 239 -5.98 3.06 -13.03
N ILE A 240 -6.09 3.89 -11.99
CA ILE A 240 -6.15 3.45 -10.59
C ILE A 240 -7.42 2.62 -10.36
N ALA A 241 -8.56 3.07 -10.84
CA ALA A 241 -9.84 2.38 -10.71
C ALA A 241 -9.83 1.01 -11.42
N GLN A 242 -9.28 0.95 -12.64
CA GLN A 242 -9.15 -0.30 -13.39
C GLN A 242 -8.22 -1.28 -12.67
N ALA A 243 -7.05 -0.82 -12.22
CA ALA A 243 -6.08 -1.65 -11.52
C ALA A 243 -6.63 -2.15 -10.18
N ASN A 244 -7.35 -1.30 -9.44
CA ASN A 244 -8.07 -1.70 -8.22
C ASN A 244 -9.11 -2.77 -8.52
N TRP A 245 -9.99 -2.54 -9.50
CA TRP A 245 -11.03 -3.48 -9.88
C TRP A 245 -10.45 -4.85 -10.20
N TYR A 246 -9.40 -4.91 -11.03
CA TYR A 246 -8.72 -6.16 -11.33
C TYR A 246 -8.25 -6.84 -10.05
N ASN A 247 -7.52 -6.12 -9.19
CA ASN A 247 -6.94 -6.70 -7.98
C ASN A 247 -7.96 -7.17 -6.94
N CYS A 248 -9.13 -6.54 -6.84
CA CYS A 248 -10.13 -6.89 -5.84
C CYS A 248 -11.28 -7.77 -6.35
N THR A 249 -11.38 -8.00 -7.67
CA THR A 249 -12.50 -8.77 -8.26
C THR A 249 -12.09 -9.91 -9.19
N HIS A 250 -10.96 -9.78 -9.91
CA HIS A 250 -10.60 -10.74 -10.94
C HIS A 250 -10.15 -12.08 -10.34
N PRO A 251 -10.62 -13.25 -10.83
CA PRO A 251 -10.27 -14.55 -10.27
C PRO A 251 -8.76 -14.82 -10.23
N ASP A 252 -8.03 -14.36 -11.25
CA ASP A 252 -6.58 -14.54 -11.34
C ASP A 252 -5.79 -13.55 -10.46
N ALA A 253 -6.44 -12.52 -9.90
CA ALA A 253 -5.75 -11.57 -9.06
C ALA A 253 -5.33 -12.20 -7.73
N ARG A 254 -4.07 -11.96 -7.36
CA ARG A 254 -3.45 -12.52 -6.16
C ARG A 254 -4.22 -12.21 -4.87
N PHE A 255 -4.84 -11.03 -4.76
CA PHE A 255 -5.61 -10.66 -3.56
C PHE A 255 -6.98 -11.32 -3.47
N VAL A 256 -7.49 -11.90 -4.55
CA VAL A 256 -8.73 -12.69 -4.57
C VAL A 256 -8.45 -14.15 -4.20
N SER A 257 -7.33 -14.69 -4.66
CA SER A 257 -6.95 -16.10 -4.47
C SER A 257 -6.12 -16.36 -3.20
N SER A 258 -5.53 -15.34 -2.60
CA SER A 258 -4.67 -15.47 -1.41
C SER A 258 -5.04 -14.50 -0.29
N PHE A 259 -4.80 -14.91 0.94
CA PHE A 259 -4.98 -14.11 2.15
C PHE A 259 -3.65 -13.47 2.58
N PHE A 260 -3.67 -12.15 2.80
CA PHE A 260 -2.53 -11.36 3.24
C PHE A 260 -2.87 -10.54 4.47
N VAL A 261 -1.98 -10.60 5.44
CA VAL A 261 -1.86 -9.62 6.52
C VAL A 261 -0.40 -9.32 6.75
N SER A 262 -0.03 -8.05 6.84
CA SER A 262 1.29 -7.65 7.31
C SER A 262 1.22 -6.42 8.20
N ARG A 263 2.11 -6.37 9.19
CA ARG A 263 2.31 -5.21 10.04
C ARG A 263 3.74 -5.13 10.52
N VAL A 264 4.22 -3.89 10.66
CA VAL A 264 5.48 -3.54 11.31
C VAL A 264 5.19 -3.15 12.76
N GLY A 265 5.84 -3.80 13.73
CA GLY A 265 5.69 -3.53 15.16
C GLY A 265 7.04 -3.54 15.86
N GLY A 266 7.46 -2.40 16.44
CA GLY A 266 8.83 -2.25 16.92
C GLY A 266 9.84 -2.51 15.78
N ASP A 267 10.77 -3.44 16.02
CA ASP A 267 11.74 -3.92 15.03
C ASP A 267 11.27 -5.20 14.31
N GLU A 268 10.09 -5.72 14.66
CA GLU A 268 9.54 -6.94 14.08
C GLU A 268 8.61 -6.65 12.91
N ARG A 269 8.62 -7.57 11.94
CA ARG A 269 7.65 -7.60 10.84
C ARG A 269 6.92 -8.92 10.85
N HIS A 270 5.62 -8.84 11.01
CA HIS A 270 4.76 -10.00 10.95
C HIS A 270 4.08 -10.06 9.59
N HIS A 271 4.10 -11.24 9.00
CA HIS A 271 3.38 -11.54 7.76
C HIS A 271 2.57 -12.81 7.98
N ILE A 272 1.31 -12.78 7.55
CA ILE A 272 0.47 -13.96 7.43
C ILE A 272 0.07 -14.07 5.97
N VAL A 273 0.47 -15.17 5.34
CA VAL A 273 0.13 -15.48 3.94
C VAL A 273 -0.45 -16.89 3.89
N ASN A 274 -1.72 -17.01 3.49
CA ASN A 274 -2.44 -18.29 3.39
C ASN A 274 -2.29 -19.19 4.64
N GLY A 275 -2.27 -18.56 5.82
CA GLY A 275 -2.16 -19.25 7.12
C GLY A 275 -0.73 -19.53 7.60
N ALA A 276 0.29 -19.34 6.78
CA ALA A 276 1.67 -19.36 7.23
C ALA A 276 2.02 -18.02 7.90
N HIS A 277 2.62 -18.07 9.10
CA HIS A 277 3.09 -16.89 9.82
C HIS A 277 4.61 -16.77 9.71
N CYS A 278 5.09 -15.58 9.36
CA CYS A 278 6.50 -15.22 9.38
C CYS A 278 6.69 -14.03 10.33
N CYS A 279 7.70 -14.12 11.20
CA CYS A 279 8.20 -13.00 11.99
C CYS A 279 9.72 -12.90 11.83
N GLY A 280 10.23 -11.81 11.25
CA GLY A 280 11.65 -11.68 10.96
C GLY A 280 12.15 -12.86 10.11
N ARG A 281 13.12 -13.63 10.63
CA ARG A 281 13.62 -14.87 9.98
C ARG A 281 12.88 -16.14 10.40
N GLN A 282 12.03 -16.08 11.42
CA GLN A 282 11.31 -17.25 11.94
C GLN A 282 10.03 -17.47 11.13
N ARG A 283 9.81 -18.71 10.69
CA ARG A 283 8.63 -19.10 9.91
C ARG A 283 7.92 -20.28 10.55
N ASP A 284 6.64 -20.10 10.82
CA ASP A 284 5.72 -21.15 11.25
C ASP A 284 4.73 -21.44 10.11
N ARG A 285 4.80 -22.66 9.55
CA ARG A 285 3.96 -23.08 8.41
C ARG A 285 2.56 -23.53 8.83
N ARG A 286 2.33 -23.85 10.12
CA ARG A 286 1.03 -24.27 10.65
C ARG A 286 0.80 -23.71 12.05
N PRO A 287 0.78 -22.37 12.20
CA PRO A 287 0.46 -21.76 13.47
C PRO A 287 -0.96 -22.15 13.88
N HIS A 288 -1.12 -22.56 15.14
CA HIS A 288 -2.42 -22.91 15.69
C HIS A 288 -3.41 -21.75 15.51
N LEU A 289 -4.68 -22.00 15.14
CA LEU A 289 -5.66 -20.94 14.85
C LEU A 289 -5.79 -19.92 15.98
N ARG A 290 -5.76 -20.36 17.25
CA ARG A 290 -5.77 -19.44 18.40
C ARG A 290 -4.53 -18.53 18.44
N ARG A 291 -3.36 -19.03 17.99
CA ARG A 291 -2.13 -18.25 17.86
C ARG A 291 -2.27 -17.21 16.74
N LEU A 292 -2.80 -17.59 15.58
CA LEU A 292 -3.10 -16.66 14.48
C LEU A 292 -4.11 -15.58 14.89
N THR A 293 -5.23 -15.97 15.51
CA THR A 293 -6.23 -15.01 16.01
C THR A 293 -5.64 -14.10 17.07
N ARG A 294 -4.76 -14.61 17.95
CA ARG A 294 -4.03 -13.79 18.92
C ARG A 294 -3.03 -12.85 18.24
N ILE A 295 -2.31 -13.29 17.21
CA ILE A 295 -1.46 -12.43 16.37
C ILE A 295 -2.31 -11.41 15.61
N LEU A 296 -3.57 -11.67 15.29
CA LEU A 296 -4.44 -10.69 14.61
C LEU A 296 -5.12 -9.71 15.59
N LEU A 297 -5.40 -10.13 16.82
CA LEU A 297 -6.22 -9.39 17.79
C LEU A 297 -5.47 -8.81 18.98
N PHE A 298 -4.50 -9.52 19.55
CA PHE A 298 -3.91 -9.20 20.86
C PHE A 298 -3.05 -7.95 20.85
N THR A 299 -2.63 -7.51 19.67
CA THR A 299 -1.69 -6.38 19.52
C THR A 299 -2.35 -5.22 18.79
N ARG A 300 -3.70 -5.18 18.80
CA ARG A 300 -4.51 -4.27 17.97
C ARG A 300 -4.08 -4.32 16.49
N PHE A 301 -3.64 -5.51 16.04
CA PHE A 301 -3.01 -5.72 14.74
C PHE A 301 -3.99 -5.40 13.62
N ILE A 302 -5.21 -5.95 13.67
CA ILE A 302 -6.30 -5.67 12.73
C ILE A 302 -7.66 -5.73 13.45
N HIS A 303 -8.53 -4.75 13.18
CA HIS A 303 -9.94 -4.85 13.55
C HIS A 303 -10.64 -5.86 12.60
N LEU A 304 -10.97 -7.04 13.13
CA LEU A 304 -11.83 -7.98 12.42
C LEU A 304 -13.22 -7.36 12.30
N PRO A 305 -13.84 -7.36 11.11
CA PRO A 305 -15.20 -6.86 10.96
C PRO A 305 -16.14 -7.61 11.90
N THR A 306 -16.83 -6.89 12.79
CA THR A 306 -17.91 -7.49 13.58
C THR A 306 -19.04 -7.87 12.62
N GLN A 307 -19.54 -9.11 12.70
CA GLN A 307 -20.77 -9.44 12.00
C GLN A 307 -21.89 -8.57 12.59
N ARG A 308 -22.73 -7.98 11.74
CA ARG A 308 -24.05 -7.53 12.17
C ARG A 308 -24.72 -8.75 12.79
N ARG A 309 -24.93 -8.74 14.10
CA ARG A 309 -25.85 -9.68 14.73
C ARG A 309 -27.19 -9.42 14.05
N HIS A 310 -27.71 -10.41 13.31
CA HIS A 310 -29.14 -10.42 13.03
C HIS A 310 -29.83 -10.45 14.39
N ALA A 311 -30.38 -9.30 14.79
CA ALA A 311 -31.31 -9.25 15.89
C ALA A 311 -32.45 -10.20 15.52
N ARG A 312 -32.61 -11.28 16.28
CA ARG A 312 -33.87 -12.01 16.32
C ARG A 312 -34.89 -11.05 16.93
N GLY A 313 -35.63 -10.34 16.09
CA GLY A 313 -36.72 -9.46 16.46
C GLY A 313 -37.86 -9.69 15.48
N GLY A 314 -39.02 -10.02 16.04
CA GLY A 314 -40.23 -10.45 15.35
C GLY A 314 -40.73 -9.51 14.27
N GLY A 315 -41.55 -10.08 13.40
CA GLY A 315 -42.12 -9.40 12.24
C GLY A 315 -42.92 -8.15 12.59
N ALA A 316 -42.79 -7.17 11.71
CA ALA A 316 -43.88 -6.32 11.30
C ALA A 316 -43.54 -5.80 9.89
N ASN A 317 -44.44 -6.09 8.95
CA ASN A 317 -44.46 -5.50 7.62
C ASN A 317 -44.54 -3.98 7.75
N HIS A 318 -43.62 -3.25 7.13
CA HIS A 318 -43.94 -1.97 6.50
C HIS A 318 -43.00 -1.72 5.31
N ALA A 319 -43.62 -1.63 4.14
CA ALA A 319 -43.00 -1.16 2.92
C ALA A 319 -42.71 0.34 3.06
N ALA A 320 -41.46 0.74 2.87
CA ALA A 320 -41.09 2.12 2.62
C ALA A 320 -39.90 2.11 1.64
N THR A 321 -40.19 2.48 0.40
CA THR A 321 -39.23 2.81 -0.64
C THR A 321 -38.45 4.07 -0.24
N PRO A 322 -37.17 4.18 -0.62
CA PRO A 322 -36.71 5.45 -1.15
C PRO A 322 -36.08 5.27 -2.53
N ALA A 323 -36.54 6.10 -3.45
CA ALA A 323 -35.95 6.32 -4.75
C ALA A 323 -34.54 6.91 -4.60
N ALA A 324 -33.58 6.36 -5.34
CA ALA A 324 -32.37 7.05 -5.74
C ALA A 324 -32.05 6.58 -7.17
N THR A 325 -32.38 7.45 -8.11
CA THR A 325 -32.15 7.31 -9.54
C THR A 325 -30.65 7.40 -9.81
N ALA A 326 -30.04 6.32 -10.29
CA ALA A 326 -28.73 6.36 -10.94
C ALA A 326 -28.91 5.81 -12.35
N HIS A 327 -28.90 6.72 -13.33
CA HIS A 327 -28.89 6.40 -14.75
C HIS A 327 -27.54 5.79 -15.12
N TYR A 328 -27.52 4.49 -15.43
CA TYR A 328 -26.56 3.91 -16.37
C TYR A 328 -27.32 2.96 -17.29
N GLY A 329 -27.36 3.31 -18.57
CA GLY A 329 -28.07 2.59 -19.61
C GLY A 329 -27.40 1.26 -19.96
N LEU A 330 -28.20 0.20 -19.83
CA LEU A 330 -28.35 -0.93 -20.75
C LEU A 330 -27.09 -1.55 -21.37
N TRP A 331 -26.71 -2.73 -20.85
CA TRP A 331 -26.36 -3.87 -21.70
C TRP A 331 -26.83 -5.19 -21.05
N HIS A 332 -27.75 -5.88 -21.72
CA HIS A 332 -28.17 -7.26 -21.46
C HIS A 332 -27.87 -8.09 -22.71
N PRO A 333 -27.54 -9.39 -22.56
CA PRO A 333 -28.56 -10.37 -22.91
C PRO A 333 -28.67 -11.53 -21.91
N ALA A 334 -29.81 -12.21 -21.99
CA ALA A 334 -30.34 -13.22 -21.09
C ALA A 334 -30.17 -14.67 -21.61
N ALA A 335 -30.13 -15.65 -20.70
CA ALA A 335 -30.73 -17.01 -20.76
C ALA A 335 -30.37 -17.76 -19.45
N ARG A 336 -31.26 -17.98 -18.47
CA ARG A 336 -32.33 -19.01 -18.27
C ARG A 336 -31.85 -20.45 -17.97
N GLY A 337 -32.37 -20.99 -16.85
CA GLY A 337 -32.39 -22.40 -16.41
C GLY A 337 -31.91 -22.57 -14.96
N ASP A 338 -32.76 -22.44 -13.92
CA ASP A 338 -33.57 -23.51 -13.26
C ASP A 338 -32.67 -24.64 -12.67
N ASP A 339 -32.69 -25.09 -11.42
CA ASP A 339 -33.75 -25.20 -10.42
C ASP A 339 -33.18 -25.71 -9.05
N ARG A 340 -33.93 -25.49 -7.97
CA ARG A 340 -33.95 -26.18 -6.63
C ARG A 340 -32.90 -25.88 -5.53
N HIS A 341 -33.39 -25.11 -4.55
CA HIS A 341 -32.91 -25.10 -3.16
C HIS A 341 -33.52 -26.25 -2.32
N ARG A 342 -32.68 -26.92 -1.51
CA ARG A 342 -33.06 -27.63 -0.28
C ARG A 342 -32.33 -26.97 0.92
N PRO A 343 -32.96 -26.83 2.09
CA PRO A 343 -32.36 -26.14 3.23
C PRO A 343 -31.41 -27.08 3.98
N ILE A 344 -30.17 -26.65 4.22
CA ILE A 344 -29.24 -27.34 5.12
C ILE A 344 -29.17 -26.58 6.45
N SER A 345 -29.53 -27.31 7.49
CA SER A 345 -29.58 -26.95 8.91
C SER A 345 -28.28 -26.39 9.48
N GLY A 346 -28.42 -25.55 10.49
CA GLY A 346 -27.35 -24.78 11.13
C GLY A 346 -26.23 -25.62 11.75
N ALA A 347 -25.06 -25.58 11.12
CA ALA A 347 -23.75 -25.91 11.71
C ALA A 347 -22.57 -25.33 10.88
N GLY A 348 -22.80 -24.28 10.08
CA GLY A 348 -21.89 -23.86 9.00
C GLY A 348 -20.73 -22.93 9.39
N ASP A 349 -20.80 -22.23 10.51
CA ASP A 349 -19.96 -21.03 10.70
C ASP A 349 -18.62 -21.22 11.41
N ARG A 350 -18.31 -22.45 11.85
CA ARG A 350 -16.93 -22.85 12.19
C ARG A 350 -16.16 -23.41 10.99
N ARG A 351 -16.83 -23.68 9.86
CA ARG A 351 -16.20 -24.24 8.66
C ARG A 351 -15.71 -23.19 7.66
N ARG A 352 -16.23 -21.96 7.66
CA ARG A 352 -15.81 -20.93 6.69
C ARG A 352 -14.37 -20.44 6.88
N LEU A 353 -13.87 -20.34 8.13
CA LEU A 353 -12.44 -20.08 8.37
C LEU A 353 -11.55 -21.28 8.00
N ARG A 354 -12.08 -22.51 7.96
CA ARG A 354 -11.33 -23.69 7.48
C ARG A 354 -11.19 -23.72 5.96
N HIS A 355 -12.14 -23.14 5.22
CA HIS A 355 -12.09 -23.07 3.76
C HIS A 355 -11.18 -21.96 3.21
N VAL A 356 -10.69 -21.03 4.05
CA VAL A 356 -9.67 -20.03 3.67
C VAL A 356 -8.25 -20.62 3.67
N PHE A 357 -8.07 -21.86 4.15
CA PHE A 357 -6.79 -22.57 4.16
C PHE A 357 -6.82 -23.83 3.27
N PRO A 358 -7.09 -23.75 1.95
CA PRO A 358 -6.87 -24.88 1.07
C PRO A 358 -5.36 -25.07 0.87
N GLY A 359 -4.89 -26.31 1.06
CA GLY A 359 -3.49 -26.66 0.91
C GLY A 359 -3.10 -26.70 -0.57
N GLN A 360 -2.45 -25.64 -1.04
CA GLN A 360 -1.40 -25.70 -2.06
C GLN A 360 -0.40 -24.59 -1.74
N VAL A 361 0.82 -25.01 -1.44
CA VAL A 361 1.89 -24.16 -0.90
C VAL A 361 2.94 -24.05 -1.98
N ASP A 362 2.94 -22.95 -2.72
CA ASP A 362 4.13 -22.56 -3.47
C ASP A 362 5.10 -21.76 -2.59
N VAL A 363 6.35 -22.15 -2.75
CA VAL A 363 7.45 -22.09 -1.80
C VAL A 363 8.06 -20.69 -1.71
N PHE A 364 8.14 -20.11 -0.50
CA PHE A 364 9.17 -19.10 -0.19
C PHE A 364 10.48 -19.81 0.18
N PRO A 365 11.63 -19.56 -0.47
CA PRO A 365 12.92 -19.74 0.17
C PRO A 365 13.13 -18.58 1.15
N GLY A 366 13.64 -18.90 2.35
CA GLY A 366 13.81 -17.94 3.45
C GLY A 366 14.92 -16.91 3.21
#